data_AF-A0AA39PBE0-F1
#
_entry.id   AF-A0AA39PBE0-F1
#
_cell.length_a   1.000
_cell.length_b   1.000
_cell.length_c   1.000
_cell.angle_alpha   90.00
_cell.angle_beta   90.00
_cell.angle_gamma   90.00
#
_symmetry.space_group_name_H-M   'P 1'
#
loop_
_entity.id
_entity.type
_entity.pdbx_description
1 polymer ?
#
loop_
_entity_poly.entity_id
_entity_poly.type
_entity_poly.pdbx_seq_one_letter_code
_entity_poly.pdbx_strand_id
1 'polypeptide(L)'
;MVDELPDSAHLLWIGPKRMDQVIVYCHSTLEQPNVHVGIAILAYKLLPNNPFPAQLCKAQAAISTLLSAGTKPENITLTGASARGNLTRFHGILLVSPWVSMQEDLNLPQHCLDAKHQYNSLSAKYGQLPCWSLLHNVPPTQIPFIDPLEVPEDQFNGLSGLVEHGFVIWGEVECLQAGHRRLCKRCMELYHPRIEVYEQVSGIYCQPIWNSAWMGNVRKPRIMEWFAKPIEKLTMVVGWGEQDDKLWRAFEGCNMLSVACTTKLMKGELELESEEIECIERITRDQSERGHRHSWEELDKYSQHFRRRQDFMQRKRQWCMRNWERPDLKPASFLLFFHHLIAIP
;
A
#
# COMPACT_ATOMS: atom_id res chain seq x y z
N MET A 1 -2.11 18.67 3.73
CA MET A 1 -2.20 19.30 5.07
C MET A 1 -1.63 18.32 6.09
N VAL A 2 -0.95 18.78 7.15
CA VAL A 2 -0.27 17.90 8.12
C VAL A 2 -0.75 18.25 9.53
N ASP A 3 -1.20 17.25 10.30
CA ASP A 3 -1.41 17.40 11.74
C ASP A 3 -0.23 16.75 12.48
N GLU A 4 0.34 17.46 13.45
CA GLU A 4 1.38 16.91 14.33
C GLU A 4 0.75 16.06 15.43
N LEU A 5 1.34 14.88 15.67
CA LEU A 5 1.01 13.98 16.76
C LEU A 5 2.14 14.01 17.82
N PRO A 6 1.86 13.53 19.05
CA PRO A 6 2.91 13.34 20.06
C PRO A 6 4.12 12.53 19.55
N ASP A 7 5.29 12.85 20.10
CA ASP A 7 6.63 12.33 19.76
C ASP A 7 6.94 12.25 18.25
N SER A 8 6.73 13.36 17.55
CA SER A 8 7.14 13.60 16.15
C SER A 8 6.50 12.65 15.13
N ALA A 9 5.34 12.07 15.44
CA ALA A 9 4.52 11.41 14.44
C ALA A 9 3.66 12.46 13.71
N HIS A 10 3.25 12.16 12.48
CA HIS A 10 2.47 13.10 11.67
C HIS A 10 1.30 12.37 11.02
N LEU A 11 0.16 13.06 10.93
CA LEU A 11 -0.94 12.67 10.04
C LEU A 11 -0.87 13.52 8.78
N LEU A 12 -0.48 12.89 7.67
CA LEU A 12 -0.52 13.51 6.36
C LEU A 12 -1.90 13.32 5.76
N TRP A 13 -2.60 14.42 5.50
CA TRP A 13 -3.89 14.41 4.84
C TRP A 13 -3.73 14.53 3.33
N ILE A 14 -4.29 13.54 2.63
CA ILE A 14 -4.46 13.53 1.19
C ILE A 14 -5.88 14.01 0.87
N GLY A 15 -5.99 15.08 0.07
CA GLY A 15 -7.26 15.75 -0.22
C GLY A 15 -7.78 16.64 0.92
N PRO A 16 -9.06 17.07 0.86
CA PRO A 16 -9.70 17.88 1.89
C PRO A 16 -9.75 17.16 3.25
N LYS A 17 -9.45 17.89 4.34
CA LYS A 17 -9.65 17.37 5.70
C LYS A 17 -11.13 17.10 5.93
N ARG A 18 -11.46 15.84 6.20
CA ARG A 18 -12.83 15.41 6.46
C ARG A 18 -12.89 14.49 7.65
N MET A 19 -13.97 14.60 8.41
CA MET A 19 -14.16 13.91 9.69
C MET A 19 -15.44 13.07 9.72
N ASP A 20 -16.26 13.19 8.69
CA ASP A 20 -17.46 12.41 8.42
C ASP A 20 -17.16 11.08 7.73
N GLN A 21 -15.99 10.94 7.09
CA GLN A 21 -15.45 9.65 6.64
C GLN A 21 -13.92 9.75 6.55
N VAL A 22 -13.20 8.90 7.29
CA VAL A 22 -11.73 8.90 7.37
C VAL A 22 -11.16 7.52 7.09
N ILE A 23 -10.24 7.45 6.13
CA ILE A 23 -9.39 6.27 5.91
C ILE A 23 -8.07 6.55 6.61
N VAL A 24 -7.78 5.80 7.67
CA VAL A 24 -6.49 5.85 8.35
C VAL A 24 -5.58 4.84 7.69
N TYR A 25 -4.58 5.32 6.95
CA TYR A 25 -3.74 4.46 6.14
C TYR A 25 -2.29 4.42 6.58
N CYS A 26 -1.81 3.21 6.78
CA CYS A 26 -0.39 2.92 6.97
C CYS A 26 0.24 2.60 5.61
N HIS A 27 0.71 3.66 4.94
CA HIS A 27 1.54 3.71 3.73
C HIS A 27 0.95 3.28 2.36
N SER A 28 0.88 4.28 1.46
CA SER A 28 0.71 4.34 -0.03
C SER A 28 -0.39 5.36 -0.41
N THR A 29 -0.56 5.73 -1.68
CA THR A 29 -1.47 6.79 -2.13
C THR A 29 -2.79 6.23 -2.67
N LEU A 30 -3.91 6.76 -2.21
CA LEU A 30 -5.27 6.46 -2.70
C LEU A 30 -5.98 7.76 -3.12
N GLU A 31 -5.50 8.45 -4.15
CA GLU A 31 -6.26 9.57 -4.71
C GLU A 31 -7.14 9.05 -5.85
N GLN A 32 -8.47 9.17 -5.72
CA GLN A 32 -9.40 9.00 -6.84
C GLN A 32 -10.52 10.04 -6.84
N PRO A 33 -10.94 10.51 -8.02
CA PRO A 33 -12.06 11.42 -8.16
C PRO A 33 -13.38 10.75 -7.74
N ASN A 34 -14.27 11.54 -7.14
CA ASN A 34 -15.64 11.19 -6.72
C ASN A 34 -15.80 10.30 -5.49
N VAL A 35 -14.71 9.91 -4.81
CA VAL A 35 -14.80 9.33 -3.47
C VAL A 35 -14.61 10.43 -2.43
N HIS A 36 -15.73 10.81 -1.83
CA HIS A 36 -15.83 11.81 -0.81
C HIS A 36 -15.32 11.22 0.52
N VAL A 37 -14.00 11.15 0.73
CA VAL A 37 -13.37 10.62 1.97
C VAL A 37 -12.12 11.43 2.34
N GLY A 38 -11.88 11.64 3.63
CA GLY A 38 -10.60 12.14 4.13
C GLY A 38 -9.60 11.00 4.30
N ILE A 39 -8.38 11.14 3.79
CA ILE A 39 -7.35 10.10 3.94
C ILE A 39 -6.28 10.64 4.88
N ALA A 40 -6.11 9.99 6.02
CA ALA A 40 -5.11 10.32 7.02
C ALA A 40 -4.00 9.25 7.01
N ILE A 41 -2.81 9.63 6.54
CA ILE A 41 -1.65 8.74 6.49
C ILE A 41 -0.81 8.93 7.74
N LEU A 42 -0.60 7.86 8.50
CA LEU A 42 0.28 7.89 9.66
C LEU A 42 1.74 7.75 9.24
N ALA A 43 2.51 8.83 9.37
CA ALA A 43 3.95 8.80 9.25
C ALA A 43 4.58 8.57 10.63
N TYR A 44 5.22 7.42 10.82
CA TYR A 44 5.93 7.05 12.03
C TYR A 44 7.38 6.65 11.71
N LYS A 45 8.27 6.78 12.69
CA LYS A 45 9.68 6.41 12.54
C LYS A 45 9.82 4.88 12.49
N LEU A 46 10.69 4.40 11.61
CA LEU A 46 10.94 2.97 11.40
C LEU A 46 12.10 2.45 12.28
N LEU A 47 12.26 1.11 12.27
CA LEU A 47 13.47 0.45 12.75
C LEU A 47 14.73 0.97 12.02
N PRO A 48 15.91 0.89 12.65
CA PRO A 48 16.16 0.42 14.02
C PRO A 48 15.85 1.48 15.09
N ASN A 49 15.61 2.73 14.70
CA ASN A 49 15.54 3.86 15.61
C ASN A 49 14.31 3.86 16.53
N ASN A 50 13.24 3.17 16.14
CA ASN A 50 12.02 3.04 16.94
C ASN A 50 11.61 1.56 16.97
N PRO A 51 12.06 0.78 17.96
CA PRO A 51 11.63 -0.60 18.11
C PRO A 51 10.17 -0.68 18.54
N PHE A 52 9.58 -1.87 18.36
CA PHE A 52 8.29 -2.19 18.94
C PHE A 52 8.32 -1.95 20.48
N PRO A 53 7.28 -1.37 21.10
CA PRO A 53 5.92 -1.11 20.58
C PRO A 53 5.69 0.31 20.00
N ALA A 54 6.74 1.07 19.67
CA ALA A 54 6.59 2.48 19.30
C ALA A 54 5.57 2.71 18.18
N GLN A 55 5.58 1.88 17.13
CA GLN A 55 4.64 1.97 16.00
C GLN A 55 3.19 1.78 16.43
N LEU A 56 2.95 0.83 17.34
CA LEU A 56 1.61 0.55 17.88
C LEU A 56 1.11 1.74 18.70
N CYS A 57 1.98 2.32 19.52
CA CYS A 57 1.66 3.54 20.27
C CYS A 57 1.35 4.72 19.33
N LYS A 58 2.05 4.86 18.20
CA LYS A 58 1.75 5.90 17.20
C LYS A 58 0.40 5.68 16.51
N ALA A 59 0.07 4.43 16.16
CA ALA A 59 -1.24 4.09 15.60
C ALA A 59 -2.37 4.42 16.58
N GLN A 60 -2.19 4.07 17.85
CA GLN A 60 -3.14 4.42 18.90
C GLN A 60 -3.29 5.93 19.08
N ALA A 61 -2.18 6.69 19.07
CA ALA A 61 -2.20 8.15 19.17
C ALA A 61 -2.94 8.79 17.98
N ALA A 62 -2.68 8.32 16.76
CA ALA A 62 -3.39 8.77 15.56
C ALA A 62 -4.91 8.59 15.65
N ILE A 63 -5.36 7.40 16.05
CA ILE A 63 -6.77 7.10 16.24
C ILE A 63 -7.35 8.01 17.33
N SER A 64 -6.65 8.15 18.46
CA SER A 64 -7.09 9.00 19.58
C SER A 64 -7.21 10.46 19.18
N THR A 65 -6.31 10.97 18.34
CA THR A 65 -6.39 12.34 17.79
C THR A 65 -7.61 12.53 16.90
N LEU A 66 -7.92 11.57 16.02
CA LEU A 66 -9.12 11.65 15.16
C LEU A 66 -10.40 11.64 15.99
N LEU A 67 -10.49 10.74 16.97
CA LEU A 67 -11.63 10.66 17.88
C LEU A 67 -11.79 11.96 18.70
N SER A 68 -10.69 12.50 19.22
CA SER A 68 -10.69 13.75 20.00
C SER A 68 -11.08 14.97 19.16
N ALA A 69 -10.78 14.94 17.86
CA ALA A 69 -11.17 15.96 16.90
C ALA A 69 -12.63 15.81 16.40
N GLY A 70 -13.39 14.86 16.96
CA GLY A 70 -14.82 14.67 16.70
C GLY A 70 -15.17 13.69 15.59
N THR A 71 -14.18 12.99 15.01
CA THR A 71 -14.47 11.86 14.10
C THR A 71 -15.17 10.75 14.89
N LYS A 72 -16.34 10.31 14.42
CA LYS A 72 -17.02 9.18 15.04
C LYS A 72 -16.35 7.86 14.63
N PRO A 73 -16.23 6.85 15.51
CA PRO A 73 -15.63 5.55 15.17
C PRO A 73 -16.25 4.90 13.92
N GLU A 74 -17.57 5.00 13.76
CA GLU A 74 -18.31 4.47 12.61
C GLU A 74 -17.99 5.16 11.27
N ASN A 75 -17.24 6.26 11.31
CA ASN A 75 -16.75 6.98 10.14
C ASN A 75 -15.28 6.65 9.82
N ILE A 76 -14.61 5.82 10.63
CA ILE A 76 -13.18 5.49 10.46
C ILE A 76 -13.05 4.09 9.84
N THR A 77 -12.40 4.02 8.68
CA THR A 77 -11.89 2.77 8.11
C THR A 77 -10.40 2.67 8.38
N LEU A 78 -9.99 1.63 9.10
CA LEU A 78 -8.58 1.34 9.30
C LEU A 78 -8.05 0.56 8.11
N THR A 79 -6.94 1.01 7.54
CA THR A 79 -6.28 0.31 6.45
C THR A 79 -4.77 0.32 6.64
N GLY A 80 -4.13 -0.74 6.17
CA GLY A 80 -2.69 -0.83 6.15
C GLY A 80 -2.24 -2.10 5.47
N ALA A 81 -1.03 -2.07 4.97
CA ALA A 81 -0.27 -3.29 4.77
C ALA A 81 0.41 -3.63 6.10
N SER A 82 0.27 -4.88 6.57
CA SER A 82 1.15 -5.48 7.59
C SER A 82 1.07 -4.98 9.06
N ALA A 83 -0.14 -4.97 9.67
CA ALA A 83 -0.48 -4.87 11.12
C ALA A 83 -0.67 -3.42 11.70
N ARG A 84 -1.56 -3.04 12.64
CA ARG A 84 -2.54 -3.62 13.62
C ARG A 84 -3.52 -2.52 14.09
N GLY A 85 -4.65 -2.86 14.74
CA GLY A 85 -5.56 -1.89 15.40
C GLY A 85 -6.30 -2.46 16.61
N ASN A 86 -6.70 -1.62 17.57
CA ASN A 86 -7.50 -2.00 18.75
C ASN A 86 -8.47 -0.86 19.18
N LEU A 87 -9.70 -1.24 19.58
CA LEU A 87 -10.79 -0.52 20.28
C LEU A 87 -11.59 0.60 19.56
N THR A 88 -12.92 0.57 19.81
CA THR A 88 -14.08 1.23 19.16
C THR A 88 -14.60 0.54 17.89
N ARG A 89 -15.92 0.59 17.65
CA ARG A 89 -16.54 -0.03 16.47
C ARG A 89 -16.19 0.81 15.24
N PHE A 90 -15.18 0.37 14.50
CA PHE A 90 -14.75 1.00 13.25
C PHE A 90 -15.70 0.65 12.11
N HIS A 91 -15.75 1.53 11.11
CA HIS A 91 -16.51 1.30 9.89
C HIS A 91 -16.03 0.04 9.19
N GLY A 92 -14.73 -0.11 8.99
CA GLY A 92 -14.21 -1.34 8.41
C GLY A 92 -12.71 -1.48 8.53
N ILE A 93 -12.24 -2.64 8.09
CA ILE A 93 -10.81 -2.95 8.02
C ILE A 93 -10.44 -3.38 6.60
N LEU A 94 -9.40 -2.77 6.04
CA LEU A 94 -8.81 -3.17 4.77
C LEU A 94 -7.37 -3.66 5.02
N LEU A 95 -7.12 -4.93 4.69
CA LEU A 95 -5.82 -5.56 4.81
C LEU A 95 -5.30 -5.92 3.42
N VAL A 96 -4.17 -5.35 3.03
CA VAL A 96 -3.51 -5.63 1.74
C VAL A 96 -2.21 -6.37 2.01
N SER A 97 -2.13 -7.63 1.55
CA SER A 97 -1.00 -8.55 1.78
C SER A 97 -0.45 -8.50 3.22
N PRO A 98 -1.29 -8.70 4.26
CA PRO A 98 -0.88 -8.49 5.65
C PRO A 98 0.13 -9.56 6.12
N TRP A 99 1.32 -9.14 6.56
CA TRP A 99 2.26 -10.11 7.11
C TRP A 99 1.83 -10.62 8.48
N VAL A 100 1.39 -11.88 8.50
CA VAL A 100 0.76 -12.52 9.66
C VAL A 100 1.40 -13.84 10.04
N SER A 101 2.65 -14.07 9.68
CA SER A 101 3.37 -15.31 9.98
C SER A 101 4.87 -15.05 10.18
N MET A 102 5.21 -13.91 10.79
CA MET A 102 6.60 -13.48 10.98
C MET A 102 7.39 -14.45 11.87
N GLN A 103 6.77 -15.00 12.91
CA GLN A 103 7.39 -15.96 13.82
C GLN A 103 7.68 -17.28 13.10
N GLU A 104 6.73 -17.77 12.30
CA GLU A 104 6.95 -18.94 11.43
C GLU A 104 8.07 -18.65 10.42
N ASP A 105 8.01 -17.52 9.73
CA ASP A 105 9.00 -17.12 8.72
C ASP A 105 10.41 -16.96 9.28
N LEU A 106 10.54 -16.46 10.51
CA LEU A 106 11.82 -16.37 11.20
C LEU A 106 12.46 -17.76 11.40
N ASN A 107 11.64 -18.77 11.71
CA ASN A 107 12.08 -20.11 12.07
C ASN A 107 12.12 -21.09 10.88
N LEU A 108 11.65 -20.69 9.70
CA LEU A 108 11.69 -21.55 8.51
C LEU A 108 13.13 -21.76 8.03
N PRO A 109 13.50 -23.00 7.63
CA PRO A 109 14.77 -23.24 6.96
C PRO A 109 14.92 -22.39 5.69
N GLN A 110 16.13 -21.93 5.39
CA GLN A 110 16.40 -21.02 4.26
C GLN A 110 15.85 -21.54 2.93
N HIS A 111 16.00 -22.83 2.62
CA HIS A 111 15.51 -23.41 1.38
C HIS A 111 13.97 -23.39 1.27
N CYS A 112 13.25 -23.49 2.40
CA CYS A 112 11.80 -23.32 2.45
C CYS A 112 11.41 -21.86 2.20
N LEU A 113 12.13 -20.92 2.82
CA LEU A 113 11.93 -19.48 2.57
C LEU A 113 12.24 -19.12 1.10
N ASP A 114 13.30 -19.66 0.52
CA ASP A 114 13.66 -19.43 -0.88
C ASP A 114 12.53 -19.89 -1.82
N ALA A 115 11.98 -21.08 -1.58
CA ALA A 115 10.82 -21.59 -2.31
C ALA A 115 9.58 -20.69 -2.12
N LYS A 116 9.31 -20.24 -0.89
CA LYS A 116 8.22 -19.33 -0.55
C LYS A 116 8.35 -17.98 -1.26
N HIS A 117 9.58 -17.49 -1.48
CA HIS A 117 9.89 -16.21 -2.13
C HIS A 117 10.18 -16.30 -3.63
N GLN A 118 9.99 -17.46 -4.27
CA GLN A 118 10.40 -17.68 -5.67
C GLN A 118 9.80 -16.68 -6.68
N TYR A 119 8.55 -16.24 -6.45
CA TYR A 119 7.84 -15.29 -7.31
C TYR A 119 7.78 -13.87 -6.74
N ASN A 120 8.36 -13.65 -5.56
CA ASN A 120 8.31 -12.36 -4.90
C ASN A 120 9.45 -11.45 -5.37
N SER A 121 9.17 -10.14 -5.37
CA SER A 121 10.16 -9.09 -5.62
C SER A 121 11.23 -9.04 -4.53
N LEU A 122 10.87 -9.47 -3.31
CA LEU A 122 11.79 -9.59 -2.17
C LEU A 122 12.40 -10.99 -2.09
N SER A 123 13.73 -11.08 -1.96
CA SER A 123 14.39 -12.37 -1.69
C SER A 123 14.04 -12.89 -0.30
N ALA A 124 14.11 -14.20 -0.10
CA ALA A 124 13.90 -14.83 1.19
C ALA A 124 14.77 -14.25 2.31
N LYS A 125 16.06 -14.00 2.02
CA LYS A 125 16.99 -13.37 2.97
C LYS A 125 16.52 -11.96 3.38
N TYR A 126 16.03 -11.18 2.42
CA TYR A 126 15.44 -9.87 2.72
C TYR A 126 14.07 -9.98 3.39
N GLY A 127 13.35 -11.09 3.24
CA GLY A 127 12.13 -11.39 4.00
C GLY A 127 12.42 -11.75 5.46
N GLN A 128 13.46 -12.54 5.72
CA GLN A 128 13.79 -12.96 7.08
C GLN A 128 14.36 -11.82 7.94
N LEU A 129 15.07 -10.87 7.33
CA LEU A 129 15.70 -9.75 8.05
C LEU A 129 14.67 -8.87 8.80
N PRO A 130 13.55 -8.42 8.21
CA PRO A 130 12.46 -7.77 8.93
C PRO A 130 11.87 -8.61 10.05
N CYS A 131 11.64 -9.92 9.85
CA CYS A 131 11.14 -10.81 10.90
C CYS A 131 12.09 -10.82 12.10
N TRP A 132 13.39 -11.00 11.86
CA TRP A 132 14.39 -10.96 12.91
C TRP A 132 14.45 -9.58 13.58
N SER A 133 14.50 -8.51 12.78
CA SER A 133 14.64 -7.13 13.29
C SER A 133 13.45 -6.72 14.15
N LEU A 134 12.25 -7.18 13.80
CA LEU A 134 11.02 -6.92 14.56
C LEU A 134 10.91 -7.80 15.80
N LEU A 135 11.26 -9.10 15.72
CA LEU A 135 10.94 -10.07 16.76
C LEU A 135 12.07 -10.33 17.77
N HIS A 136 13.34 -10.12 17.41
CA HIS A 136 14.48 -10.59 18.23
C HIS A 136 14.52 -10.04 19.66
N ASN A 137 13.98 -8.84 19.90
CA ASN A 137 13.91 -8.20 21.22
C ASN A 137 12.50 -8.10 21.78
N VAL A 138 11.52 -8.76 21.16
CA VAL A 138 10.12 -8.69 21.59
C VAL A 138 9.85 -9.84 22.57
N PRO A 139 9.39 -9.54 23.81
CA PRO A 139 9.00 -10.58 24.74
C PRO A 139 7.96 -11.53 24.13
N PRO A 140 8.01 -12.84 24.39
CA PRO A 140 7.06 -13.81 23.83
C PRO A 140 5.59 -13.44 24.08
N THR A 141 5.29 -12.86 25.25
CA THR A 141 3.94 -12.36 25.61
C THR A 141 3.46 -11.19 24.74
N GLN A 142 4.37 -10.55 24.01
CA GLN A 142 4.09 -9.45 23.09
C GLN A 142 4.18 -9.86 21.62
N ILE A 143 4.58 -11.09 21.27
CA ILE A 143 4.55 -11.56 19.88
C ILE A 143 3.13 -11.55 19.28
N PRO A 144 2.07 -11.90 20.03
CA PRO A 144 0.68 -11.72 19.59
C PRO A 144 0.29 -10.24 19.41
N PHE A 145 1.17 -9.29 19.75
CA PHE A 145 1.39 -7.85 19.39
C PHE A 145 1.87 -7.50 18.00
N ILE A 146 2.47 -8.44 17.29
CA ILE A 146 3.10 -8.21 15.98
C ILE A 146 2.62 -9.24 14.97
N ASP A 147 2.50 -10.50 15.38
CA ASP A 147 2.12 -11.63 14.53
C ASP A 147 0.71 -12.15 14.89
N PRO A 148 -0.33 -11.83 14.09
CA PRO A 148 -1.70 -12.23 14.39
C PRO A 148 -1.95 -13.74 14.38
N LEU A 149 -1.09 -14.58 13.76
CA LEU A 149 -1.25 -16.03 13.84
C LEU A 149 -0.80 -16.62 15.19
N GLU A 150 -0.06 -15.85 15.99
CA GLU A 150 0.33 -16.22 17.35
C GLU A 150 -0.74 -15.84 18.38
N VAL A 151 -1.80 -15.12 17.96
CA VAL A 151 -2.95 -14.79 18.79
C VAL A 151 -3.85 -16.04 18.92
N PRO A 152 -4.23 -16.45 20.15
CA PRO A 152 -5.22 -17.51 20.33
C PRO A 152 -6.52 -17.21 19.58
N GLU A 153 -7.08 -18.20 18.88
CA GLU A 153 -8.25 -18.00 18.00
C GLU A 153 -9.44 -17.37 18.72
N ASP A 154 -9.66 -17.73 19.99
CA ASP A 154 -10.75 -17.21 20.81
C ASP A 154 -10.61 -15.73 21.14
N GLN A 155 -9.41 -15.14 21.03
CA GLN A 155 -9.21 -13.70 21.17
C GLN A 155 -9.72 -12.90 19.96
N PHE A 156 -10.10 -13.55 18.87
CA PHE A 156 -10.84 -12.91 17.78
C PHE A 156 -12.35 -12.82 18.08
N ASN A 157 -12.80 -13.39 19.20
CA ASN A 157 -14.18 -13.21 19.65
C ASN A 157 -14.48 -11.72 19.88
N GLY A 158 -15.63 -11.28 19.36
CA GLY A 158 -16.00 -9.87 19.37
C GLY A 158 -15.47 -9.05 18.18
N LEU A 159 -14.72 -9.63 17.23
CA LEU A 159 -14.28 -8.93 16.01
C LEU A 159 -15.46 -8.27 15.27
N SER A 160 -16.60 -8.96 15.16
CA SER A 160 -17.85 -8.42 14.59
C SER A 160 -18.48 -7.26 15.38
N GLY A 161 -18.11 -7.08 16.65
CA GLY A 161 -18.45 -5.89 17.43
C GLY A 161 -17.48 -4.73 17.22
N LEU A 162 -16.25 -5.01 16.78
CA LEU A 162 -15.16 -4.03 16.61
C LEU A 162 -15.08 -3.45 15.20
N VAL A 163 -15.40 -4.21 14.16
CA VAL A 163 -15.42 -3.70 12.78
C VAL A 163 -16.76 -4.05 12.15
N GLU A 164 -17.29 -3.18 11.31
CA GLU A 164 -18.58 -3.46 10.67
C GLU A 164 -18.41 -4.47 9.52
N HIS A 165 -17.39 -4.27 8.70
CA HIS A 165 -17.05 -5.12 7.56
C HIS A 165 -15.54 -5.13 7.35
N GLY A 166 -15.03 -6.13 6.64
CA GLY A 166 -13.61 -6.22 6.35
C GLY A 166 -13.34 -6.72 4.95
N PHE A 167 -12.21 -6.31 4.40
CA PHE A 167 -11.68 -6.80 3.13
C PHE A 167 -10.22 -7.20 3.30
N VAL A 168 -9.92 -8.44 2.97
CA VAL A 168 -8.55 -8.96 2.96
C VAL A 168 -8.21 -9.33 1.54
N ILE A 169 -7.18 -8.69 0.98
CA ILE A 169 -6.75 -8.91 -0.40
C ILE A 169 -5.26 -9.25 -0.43
N TRP A 170 -4.91 -10.23 -1.26
CA TRP A 170 -3.54 -10.68 -1.39
C TRP A 170 -3.30 -11.39 -2.72
N GLY A 171 -2.04 -11.71 -3.04
CA GLY A 171 -1.64 -12.31 -4.32
C GLY A 171 -1.53 -13.84 -4.26
N GLU A 172 -2.07 -14.55 -5.27
CA GLU A 172 -2.01 -16.02 -5.36
C GLU A 172 -0.58 -16.58 -5.31
N VAL A 173 0.40 -15.85 -5.84
CA VAL A 173 1.80 -16.31 -5.94
C VAL A 173 2.74 -15.57 -4.99
N GLU A 174 2.20 -14.79 -4.05
CA GLU A 174 3.04 -14.06 -3.10
C GLU A 174 3.58 -14.97 -1.99
N CYS A 175 4.66 -14.55 -1.32
CA CYS A 175 5.26 -15.38 -0.29
C CYS A 175 4.34 -15.59 0.92
N LEU A 176 3.51 -14.62 1.30
CA LEU A 176 2.73 -14.66 2.56
C LEU A 176 1.39 -15.40 2.47
N GLN A 177 1.03 -15.93 1.29
CA GLN A 177 -0.28 -16.54 1.01
C GLN A 177 -0.73 -17.59 2.03
N ALA A 178 0.19 -18.48 2.45
CA ALA A 178 -0.14 -19.53 3.42
C ALA A 178 -0.57 -18.95 4.78
N GLY A 179 0.09 -17.87 5.23
CA GLY A 179 -0.27 -17.13 6.43
C GLY A 179 -1.65 -16.47 6.29
N HIS A 180 -1.91 -15.81 5.16
CA HIS A 180 -3.18 -15.16 4.87
C HIS A 180 -4.36 -16.14 4.93
N ARG A 181 -4.23 -17.29 4.24
CA ARG A 181 -5.27 -18.34 4.23
C ARG A 181 -5.56 -18.87 5.62
N ARG A 182 -4.53 -19.06 6.46
CA ARG A 182 -4.71 -19.51 7.85
C ARG A 182 -5.41 -18.45 8.69
N LEU A 183 -4.97 -17.20 8.64
CA LEU A 183 -5.58 -16.10 9.39
C LEU A 183 -7.06 -15.95 9.01
N CYS A 184 -7.37 -15.92 7.71
CA CYS A 184 -8.74 -15.72 7.26
C CYS A 184 -9.65 -16.86 7.72
N LYS A 185 -9.24 -18.12 7.46
CA LYS A 185 -10.06 -19.29 7.79
C LYS A 185 -10.21 -19.54 9.29
N ARG A 186 -9.16 -19.32 10.09
CA ARG A 186 -9.15 -19.64 11.53
C ARG A 186 -9.61 -18.49 12.41
N CYS A 187 -9.45 -17.25 11.94
CA CYS A 187 -9.61 -16.08 12.80
C CYS A 187 -10.60 -15.05 12.27
N MET A 188 -10.65 -14.80 10.96
CA MET A 188 -11.50 -13.72 10.44
C MET A 188 -12.89 -14.21 10.05
N GLU A 189 -12.97 -15.22 9.18
CA GLU A 189 -14.24 -15.75 8.67
C GLU A 189 -15.08 -16.41 9.77
N LEU A 190 -14.43 -17.03 10.76
CA LEU A 190 -15.11 -17.66 11.90
C LEU A 190 -15.74 -16.65 12.87
N TYR A 191 -15.12 -15.49 13.08
CA TYR A 191 -15.53 -14.54 14.11
C TYR A 191 -16.19 -13.28 13.54
N HIS A 192 -16.28 -13.14 12.22
CA HIS A 192 -16.86 -11.98 11.56
C HIS A 192 -17.57 -12.31 10.23
N PRO A 193 -18.91 -12.23 10.17
CA PRO A 193 -19.70 -12.72 9.02
C PRO A 193 -19.60 -11.85 7.76
N ARG A 194 -19.10 -10.62 7.87
CA ARG A 194 -18.94 -9.68 6.74
C ARG A 194 -17.46 -9.42 6.38
N ILE A 195 -16.61 -10.43 6.53
CA ILE A 195 -15.26 -10.41 5.96
C ILE A 195 -15.34 -10.92 4.52
N GLU A 196 -14.90 -10.09 3.57
CA GLU A 196 -14.68 -10.51 2.19
C GLU A 196 -13.18 -10.79 2.00
N VAL A 197 -12.88 -11.96 1.45
CA VAL A 197 -11.53 -12.43 1.18
C VAL A 197 -11.34 -12.50 -0.33
N TYR A 198 -10.26 -11.91 -0.84
CA TYR A 198 -9.95 -11.90 -2.26
C TYR A 198 -8.49 -12.25 -2.53
N GLU A 199 -8.29 -13.45 -3.08
CA GLU A 199 -6.99 -13.89 -3.60
C GLU A 199 -6.90 -13.52 -5.08
N GLN A 200 -5.97 -12.62 -5.42
CA GLN A 200 -5.76 -12.16 -6.78
C GLN A 200 -5.00 -13.24 -7.57
N VAL A 201 -5.66 -13.79 -8.59
CA VAL A 201 -5.07 -14.75 -9.53
C VAL A 201 -3.78 -14.19 -10.13
N SER A 202 -2.71 -14.97 -10.07
CA SER A 202 -1.35 -14.58 -10.49
C SER A 202 -0.79 -13.31 -9.82
N GLY A 203 -1.42 -12.82 -8.76
CA GLY A 203 -0.98 -11.63 -8.03
C GLY A 203 0.28 -11.91 -7.20
N ILE A 204 1.22 -10.97 -7.19
CA ILE A 204 2.38 -10.98 -6.28
C ILE A 204 2.13 -10.09 -5.05
N TYR A 205 3.12 -10.04 -4.16
CA TYR A 205 3.05 -9.27 -2.92
C TYR A 205 2.77 -7.79 -3.17
N CYS A 206 1.74 -7.26 -2.49
CA CYS A 206 1.27 -5.89 -2.63
C CYS A 206 0.84 -5.49 -4.06
N GLN A 207 0.49 -6.45 -4.95
CA GLN A 207 0.07 -6.16 -6.34
C GLN A 207 -0.94 -5.01 -6.47
N PRO A 208 -1.97 -4.88 -5.61
CA PRO A 208 -2.90 -3.75 -5.70
C PRO A 208 -2.22 -2.38 -5.55
N ILE A 209 -1.17 -2.27 -4.73
CA ILE A 209 -0.39 -1.04 -4.56
C ILE A 209 0.42 -0.76 -5.82
N TRP A 210 1.09 -1.79 -6.36
CA TRP A 210 1.87 -1.66 -7.60
C TRP A 210 0.98 -1.25 -8.79
N ASN A 211 -0.24 -1.80 -8.86
CA ASN A 211 -1.21 -1.47 -9.91
C ASN A 211 -1.57 0.02 -9.90
N SER A 212 -1.85 0.56 -8.71
CA SER A 212 -2.24 1.96 -8.53
C SER A 212 -1.08 2.92 -8.81
N ALA A 213 0.12 2.59 -8.34
CA ALA A 213 1.28 3.48 -8.45
C ALA A 213 1.91 3.51 -9.85
N TRP A 214 1.91 2.40 -10.60
CA TRP A 214 2.66 2.31 -11.86
C TRP A 214 1.83 2.09 -13.12
N MET A 215 0.62 1.53 -13.02
CA MET A 215 -0.03 0.99 -14.21
C MET A 215 -1.16 1.86 -14.78
N GLY A 216 -1.56 2.95 -14.11
CA GLY A 216 -2.39 4.07 -14.64
C GLY A 216 -3.76 3.73 -15.25
N ASN A 217 -4.06 2.46 -15.52
CA ASN A 217 -5.12 2.00 -16.41
C ASN A 217 -5.57 0.56 -16.11
N VAL A 218 -5.22 0.01 -14.95
CA VAL A 218 -5.79 -1.28 -14.55
C VAL A 218 -7.26 -1.04 -14.19
N ARG A 219 -8.15 -1.89 -14.72
CA ARG A 219 -9.59 -1.94 -14.37
C ARG A 219 -9.78 -1.65 -12.87
N LYS A 220 -10.82 -0.87 -12.54
CA LYS A 220 -11.18 -0.45 -11.17
C LYS A 220 -10.79 -1.54 -10.17
N PRO A 221 -9.78 -1.32 -9.32
CA PRO A 221 -9.31 -2.34 -8.40
C PRO A 221 -10.47 -2.83 -7.53
N ARG A 222 -10.51 -4.13 -7.20
CA ARG A 222 -11.56 -4.71 -6.33
C ARG A 222 -11.70 -3.96 -5.00
N ILE A 223 -10.60 -3.38 -4.50
CA ILE A 223 -10.58 -2.48 -3.34
C ILE A 223 -11.53 -1.29 -3.53
N MET A 224 -11.54 -0.68 -4.72
CA MET A 224 -12.42 0.45 -5.02
C MET A 224 -13.88 0.02 -5.11
N GLU A 225 -14.16 -1.16 -5.68
CA GLU A 225 -15.51 -1.72 -5.67
C GLU A 225 -15.99 -1.94 -4.25
N TRP A 226 -15.12 -2.43 -3.37
CA TRP A 226 -15.43 -2.62 -1.95
C TRP A 226 -15.75 -1.30 -1.25
N PHE A 227 -14.93 -0.25 -1.45
CA PHE A 227 -15.21 1.09 -0.90
C PHE A 227 -16.48 1.73 -1.48
N ALA A 228 -16.83 1.43 -2.74
CA ALA A 228 -17.99 1.98 -3.41
C ALA A 228 -19.30 1.22 -3.11
N LYS A 229 -19.24 0.06 -2.44
CA LYS A 229 -20.45 -0.68 -2.07
C LYS A 229 -21.32 0.23 -1.19
N PRO A 230 -22.57 0.52 -1.59
CA PRO A 230 -23.46 1.33 -0.77
C PRO A 230 -23.60 0.64 0.59
N ILE A 231 -23.31 1.39 1.64
CA ILE A 231 -23.55 0.95 3.00
C ILE A 231 -25.06 0.72 3.10
N GLU A 232 -25.50 -0.50 3.42
CA GLU A 232 -26.90 -0.80 3.68
C GLU A 232 -27.33 -0.16 5.02
N LYS A 233 -27.36 1.18 5.05
CA LYS A 233 -28.08 2.08 5.97
C LYS A 233 -27.83 3.55 5.63
N LEU A 234 -28.39 4.01 4.51
CA LEU A 234 -29.15 5.26 4.36
C LEU A 234 -29.47 5.44 2.86
N THR A 235 -30.70 5.13 2.49
CA THR A 235 -31.24 5.50 1.18
C THR A 235 -31.32 7.02 1.13
N MET A 236 -30.44 7.68 0.36
CA MET A 236 -30.64 9.05 -0.07
C MET A 236 -30.75 9.04 -1.59
N VAL A 237 -31.99 9.19 -2.07
CA VAL A 237 -32.29 9.40 -3.49
C VAL A 237 -31.86 10.81 -3.85
N VAL A 238 -30.84 10.96 -4.70
CA VAL A 238 -30.56 12.24 -5.38
C VAL A 238 -30.27 11.95 -6.85
N GLY A 239 -31.07 12.55 -7.73
CA GLY A 239 -30.98 12.40 -9.18
C GLY A 239 -29.74 13.10 -9.76
N TRP A 240 -29.16 12.48 -10.79
CA TRP A 240 -28.02 13.01 -11.53
C TRP A 240 -28.51 13.82 -12.74
N GLY A 241 -28.11 15.09 -12.81
CA GLY A 241 -28.19 15.92 -14.00
C GLY A 241 -26.84 15.94 -14.72
N GLU A 242 -26.88 15.83 -16.05
CA GLU A 242 -25.72 15.92 -16.95
C GLU A 242 -25.06 17.31 -16.92
N GLN A 243 -23.74 17.37 -16.69
CA GLN A 243 -22.78 18.29 -17.32
C GLN A 243 -21.42 18.20 -16.60
N ASP A 244 -20.37 17.71 -17.29
CA ASP A 244 -19.14 18.47 -17.56
C ASP A 244 -18.00 17.62 -18.16
N ASP A 245 -18.00 17.48 -19.50
CA ASP A 245 -16.89 16.92 -20.29
C ASP A 245 -15.72 17.91 -20.48
N LYS A 246 -15.86 19.16 -20.01
CA LYS A 246 -14.89 20.25 -20.25
C LYS A 246 -13.82 20.36 -19.16
N LEU A 247 -14.11 19.95 -17.93
CA LEU A 247 -13.13 19.87 -16.83
C LEU A 247 -12.08 18.77 -17.06
N TRP A 248 -12.41 17.77 -17.88
CA TRP A 248 -11.55 16.62 -18.18
C TRP A 248 -10.25 17.00 -18.92
N ARG A 249 -10.27 18.02 -19.81
CA ARG A 249 -9.13 18.33 -20.70
C ARG A 249 -8.05 19.20 -20.06
N ALA A 250 -8.31 19.81 -18.91
CA ALA A 250 -7.34 20.67 -18.23
C ALA A 250 -6.45 19.91 -17.23
N PHE A 251 -6.80 18.69 -16.84
CA PHE A 251 -6.18 18.00 -15.70
C PHE A 251 -5.08 16.99 -16.04
N GLU A 252 -5.00 16.49 -17.28
CA GLU A 252 -3.96 15.53 -17.69
C GLU A 252 -2.54 16.15 -17.71
N GLY A 253 -2.41 17.48 -17.80
CA GLY A 253 -1.12 18.18 -17.72
C GLY A 253 -0.51 18.21 -16.30
N CYS A 254 -1.27 17.94 -15.25
CA CYS A 254 -0.82 18.12 -13.86
C CYS A 254 0.04 16.96 -13.31
N ASN A 255 -0.01 15.77 -13.91
CA ASN A 255 0.72 14.60 -13.38
C ASN A 255 2.25 14.68 -13.55
N MET A 256 2.75 15.40 -14.55
CA MET A 256 4.21 15.64 -14.68
C MET A 256 4.71 16.75 -13.75
N LEU A 257 3.86 17.73 -13.41
CA LEU A 257 4.18 18.77 -12.43
C LEU A 257 4.45 18.19 -11.03
N SER A 258 3.71 17.15 -10.64
CA SER A 258 3.88 16.47 -9.35
C SER A 258 5.28 15.87 -9.18
N VAL A 259 5.84 15.27 -10.23
CA VAL A 259 7.15 14.59 -10.17
C VAL A 259 8.31 15.60 -10.13
N ALA A 260 8.22 16.68 -10.91
CA ALA A 260 9.22 17.75 -10.91
C ALA A 260 9.25 18.48 -9.56
N CYS A 261 8.07 18.83 -9.02
CA CYS A 261 7.96 19.47 -7.70
C CYS A 261 8.41 18.53 -6.57
N THR A 262 8.09 17.24 -6.60
CA THR A 262 8.51 16.28 -5.57
C THR A 262 10.03 16.10 -5.55
N THR A 263 10.67 16.09 -6.72
CA THR A 263 12.13 15.95 -6.83
C THR A 263 12.88 17.18 -6.34
N LYS A 264 12.38 18.39 -6.62
CA LYS A 264 12.95 19.66 -6.13
C LYS A 264 12.70 19.85 -4.63
N LEU A 265 11.53 19.46 -4.11
CA LEU A 265 11.21 19.44 -2.68
C LEU A 265 12.13 18.50 -1.89
N MET A 266 12.47 17.33 -2.46
CA MET A 266 13.41 16.37 -1.88
C MET A 266 14.87 16.86 -1.91
N LYS A 267 15.17 17.86 -2.73
CA LYS A 267 16.50 18.49 -2.87
C LYS A 267 16.62 19.86 -2.18
N GLY A 268 15.51 20.43 -1.69
CA GLY A 268 15.48 21.73 -1.04
C GLY A 268 15.53 22.93 -1.99
N GLU A 269 15.22 22.74 -3.27
CA GLU A 269 15.22 23.79 -4.30
C GLU A 269 13.77 24.21 -4.58
N LEU A 270 13.47 25.52 -4.60
CA LEU A 270 12.08 26.02 -4.61
C LEU A 270 11.68 26.81 -5.86
N GLU A 271 12.55 26.94 -6.87
CA GLU A 271 12.26 27.73 -8.08
C GLU A 271 12.48 26.91 -9.37
N LEU A 272 11.59 27.11 -10.35
CA LEU A 272 11.68 26.54 -11.71
C LEU A 272 12.32 27.57 -12.64
N GLU A 273 13.24 27.14 -13.50
CA GLU A 273 13.85 28.04 -14.49
C GLU A 273 12.95 28.20 -15.72
N SER A 274 13.08 29.34 -16.42
CA SER A 274 12.22 29.70 -17.56
C SER A 274 12.26 28.69 -18.72
N GLU A 275 13.40 28.02 -18.92
CA GLU A 275 13.56 26.98 -19.95
C GLU A 275 12.78 25.70 -19.62
N GLU A 276 12.58 25.41 -18.33
CA GLU A 276 11.80 24.26 -17.86
C GLU A 276 10.31 24.48 -18.12
N ILE A 277 9.83 25.72 -17.92
CA ILE A 277 8.44 26.12 -18.21
C ILE A 277 8.12 25.99 -19.70
N GLU A 278 9.01 26.47 -20.56
CA GLU A 278 8.82 26.40 -22.02
C GLU A 278 8.80 24.95 -22.55
N CYS A 279 9.63 24.07 -21.96
CA CYS A 279 9.62 22.65 -22.29
C CYS A 279 8.29 21.97 -21.90
N ILE A 280 7.74 22.31 -20.74
CA ILE A 280 6.46 21.79 -20.22
C ILE A 280 5.29 22.22 -21.11
N GLU A 281 5.26 23.48 -21.54
CA GLU A 281 4.22 24.00 -22.42
C GLU A 281 4.21 23.30 -23.79
N ARG A 282 5.39 22.98 -24.33
CA ARG A 282 5.53 22.28 -25.62
C ARG A 282 4.99 20.85 -25.54
N ILE A 283 5.31 20.10 -24.48
CA ILE A 283 4.86 18.71 -24.31
C ILE A 283 3.34 18.64 -24.15
N THR A 284 2.77 19.60 -23.42
CA THR A 284 1.31 19.68 -23.19
C THR A 284 0.55 19.95 -24.49
N ARG A 285 1.12 20.76 -25.39
CA ARG A 285 0.54 21.05 -26.71
C ARG A 285 0.49 19.81 -27.62
N ASP A 286 1.59 19.08 -27.72
CA ASP A 286 1.71 17.88 -28.57
C ASP A 286 0.76 16.73 -28.19
N GLN A 287 0.44 16.59 -26.91
CA GLN A 287 -0.47 15.55 -26.40
C GLN A 287 -1.94 15.86 -26.72
N SER A 288 -2.33 17.14 -26.70
CA SER A 288 -3.71 17.56 -26.98
C SER A 288 -4.14 17.28 -28.43
N GLU A 289 -3.18 17.13 -29.35
CA GLU A 289 -3.44 16.95 -30.78
C GLU A 289 -3.58 15.48 -31.22
N ARG A 290 -3.24 14.50 -30.36
CA ARG A 290 -3.28 13.07 -30.71
C ARG A 290 -4.34 12.30 -29.91
N GLY A 291 -5.58 12.29 -30.38
CA GLY A 291 -6.64 11.45 -29.81
C GLY A 291 -6.40 9.95 -30.04
N HIS A 292 -6.48 9.12 -29.00
CA HIS A 292 -6.21 7.67 -29.08
C HIS A 292 -7.48 6.80 -29.09
N ARG A 293 -7.60 5.93 -30.11
CA ARG A 293 -8.25 4.61 -30.02
C ARG A 293 -7.15 3.55 -30.10
N HIS A 294 -6.98 2.74 -29.06
CA HIS A 294 -6.01 1.65 -29.07
C HIS A 294 -6.60 0.39 -29.71
N SER A 295 -5.85 -0.23 -30.63
CA SER A 295 -6.22 -1.52 -31.24
C SER A 295 -5.71 -2.70 -30.40
N TRP A 296 -6.29 -3.88 -30.59
CA TRP A 296 -5.88 -5.12 -29.90
C TRP A 296 -4.41 -5.49 -30.11
N GLU A 297 -3.80 -5.05 -31.21
CA GLU A 297 -2.37 -5.25 -31.48
C GLU A 297 -1.46 -4.43 -30.56
N GLU A 298 -1.92 -3.27 -30.07
CA GLU A 298 -1.16 -2.47 -29.12
C GLU A 298 -1.17 -3.10 -27.72
N LEU A 299 -2.30 -3.68 -27.30
CA LEU A 299 -2.39 -4.42 -26.04
C LEU A 299 -1.49 -5.66 -26.01
N ASP A 300 -1.36 -6.37 -27.13
CA ASP A 300 -0.44 -7.51 -27.21
C ASP A 300 1.04 -7.04 -27.19
N LYS A 301 1.36 -5.90 -27.82
CA LYS A 301 2.68 -5.27 -27.70
C LYS A 301 3.00 -4.88 -26.25
N TYR A 302 2.03 -4.38 -25.49
CA TYR A 302 2.21 -4.08 -24.06
C TYR A 302 2.47 -5.36 -23.24
N SER A 303 1.71 -6.43 -23.48
CA SER A 303 1.91 -7.74 -22.81
C SER A 303 3.28 -8.35 -23.12
N GLN A 304 3.73 -8.27 -24.37
CA GLN A 304 5.07 -8.73 -24.76
C GLN A 304 6.18 -7.86 -24.15
N HIS A 305 5.98 -6.55 -24.10
CA HIS A 305 6.91 -5.63 -23.45
C HIS A 305 7.03 -5.92 -21.94
N PHE A 306 5.91 -6.21 -21.28
CA PHE A 306 5.89 -6.59 -19.87
C PHE A 306 6.66 -7.88 -19.60
N ARG A 307 6.44 -8.94 -20.40
CA ARG A 307 7.20 -10.20 -20.28
C ARG A 307 8.70 -10.00 -20.50
N ARG A 308 9.09 -9.21 -21.51
CA ARG A 308 10.52 -8.87 -21.75
C ARG A 308 11.13 -8.08 -20.58
N ARG A 309 10.36 -7.19 -19.95
CA ARG A 309 10.79 -6.47 -18.74
C ARG A 309 10.96 -7.41 -17.55
N GLN A 310 10.02 -8.35 -17.33
CA GLN A 310 10.17 -9.35 -16.27
C GLN A 310 11.41 -10.23 -16.49
N ASP A 311 11.63 -10.72 -17.72
CA ASP A 311 12.83 -11.50 -18.07
C ASP A 311 14.12 -10.70 -17.90
N PHE A 312 14.10 -9.41 -18.24
CA PHE A 312 15.23 -8.52 -18.03
C PHE A 312 15.53 -8.32 -16.53
N MET A 313 14.50 -8.09 -15.71
CA MET A 313 14.64 -7.94 -14.26
C MET A 313 15.13 -9.23 -13.62
N GLN A 314 14.64 -10.40 -14.06
CA GLN A 314 15.12 -11.70 -13.59
C GLN A 314 16.59 -11.94 -13.96
N ARG A 315 17.01 -11.63 -15.20
CA ARG A 315 18.41 -11.77 -15.63
C ARG A 315 19.34 -10.84 -14.89
N LYS A 316 18.93 -9.59 -14.63
CA LYS A 316 19.70 -8.64 -13.82
C LYS A 316 19.77 -9.08 -12.36
N ARG A 317 18.69 -9.58 -11.76
CA ARG A 317 18.69 -10.18 -10.42
C ARG A 317 19.69 -11.34 -10.34
N GLN A 318 19.66 -12.26 -11.30
CA GLN A 318 20.62 -13.37 -11.37
C GLN A 318 22.06 -12.88 -11.55
N TRP A 319 22.28 -11.80 -12.29
CA TRP A 319 23.60 -11.18 -12.42
C TRP A 319 24.08 -10.56 -11.11
N CYS A 320 23.25 -9.78 -10.41
CA CYS A 320 23.59 -9.19 -9.12
C CYS A 320 23.89 -10.28 -8.08
N MET A 321 23.07 -11.33 -8.01
CA MET A 321 23.29 -12.43 -7.07
C MET A 321 24.58 -13.18 -7.35
N ARG A 322 24.94 -13.42 -8.62
CA ARG A 322 26.19 -14.10 -9.00
C ARG A 322 27.45 -13.27 -8.70
N ASN A 323 27.35 -11.95 -8.67
CA ASN A 323 28.49 -11.06 -8.50
C ASN A 323 28.56 -10.42 -7.11
N TRP A 324 27.59 -10.70 -6.22
CA TRP A 324 27.49 -10.08 -4.89
C TRP A 324 28.68 -10.42 -3.96
N GLU A 325 29.24 -11.61 -4.09
CA GLU A 325 30.37 -12.05 -3.26
C GLU A 325 31.72 -11.52 -3.77
N ARG A 326 31.75 -10.90 -4.96
CA ARG A 326 32.96 -10.32 -5.53
C ARG A 326 33.32 -9.00 -4.83
N PRO A 327 34.43 -8.95 -4.05
CA PRO A 327 34.75 -7.79 -3.21
C PRO A 327 34.91 -6.49 -3.99
N ASP A 328 35.40 -6.58 -5.23
CA ASP A 328 35.65 -5.50 -6.18
C ASP A 328 34.37 -4.93 -6.81
N LEU A 329 33.29 -5.72 -6.84
CA LEU A 329 32.02 -5.31 -7.43
C LEU A 329 30.97 -4.95 -6.38
N LYS A 330 31.22 -5.11 -5.08
CA LYS A 330 30.25 -4.82 -4.01
C LYS A 330 29.68 -3.40 -4.09
N PRO A 331 30.47 -2.32 -4.24
CA PRO A 331 29.92 -0.97 -4.31
C PRO A 331 29.06 -0.75 -5.56
N ALA A 332 29.50 -1.25 -6.72
CA ALA A 332 28.78 -1.11 -7.99
C ALA A 332 27.51 -1.98 -8.04
N SER A 333 27.54 -3.18 -7.46
CA SER A 333 26.39 -4.09 -7.34
C SER A 333 25.35 -3.55 -6.36
N PHE A 334 25.80 -2.89 -5.29
CA PHE A 334 24.94 -2.20 -4.33
C PHE A 334 24.30 -0.95 -4.94
N LEU A 335 25.09 -0.11 -5.63
CA LEU A 335 24.62 1.09 -6.33
C LEU A 335 23.68 0.76 -7.49
N LEU A 336 23.97 -0.21 -8.37
CA LEU A 336 23.06 -0.61 -9.46
C LEU A 336 21.74 -1.21 -8.97
N PHE A 337 21.75 -1.87 -7.80
CA PHE A 337 20.53 -2.42 -7.20
C PHE A 337 19.67 -1.32 -6.55
N PHE A 338 20.30 -0.33 -5.90
CA PHE A 338 19.61 0.80 -5.28
C PHE A 338 19.14 1.86 -6.29
N HIS A 339 19.97 2.18 -7.29
CA HIS A 339 19.65 3.18 -8.30
C HIS A 339 18.44 2.74 -9.15
N HIS A 340 18.21 1.43 -9.31
CA HIS A 340 17.05 0.90 -10.05
C HIS A 340 15.78 0.71 -9.20
N LEU A 341 15.89 0.82 -7.87
CA LEU A 341 14.75 0.89 -6.96
C LEU A 341 14.24 2.33 -6.76
N ILE A 342 15.06 3.34 -7.05
CA ILE A 342 14.77 4.76 -6.72
C ILE A 342 14.84 5.69 -7.96
N ALA A 343 15.44 5.29 -9.07
CA ALA A 343 15.65 6.14 -10.25
C ALA A 343 15.36 5.31 -11.52
N ILE A 344 14.44 5.59 -12.46
CA ILE A 344 14.02 6.78 -13.24
C ILE A 344 13.09 6.17 -14.35
N PRO A 345 12.29 6.92 -15.13
CA PRO A 345 11.38 8.05 -14.88
C PRO A 345 9.91 7.61 -14.83
#